data_AF-A0A961YMW2-F1
#
_entry.id   AF-A0A961YMW2-F1
#
_cell.length_a   1.000
_cell.length_b   1.000
_cell.length_c   1.000
_cell.angle_alpha   90.00
_cell.angle_beta   90.00
_cell.angle_gamma   90.00
#
_symmetry.space_group_name_H-M   'P 1'
#
loop_
_entity.id
_entity.type
_entity.pdbx_description
1 polymer ?
#
loop_
_entity_poly.entity_id
_entity_poly.type
_entity_poly.pdbx_seq_one_letter_code
_entity_poly.pdbx_strand_id
1 'polypeptide(L)'
;MFDIKWIRDNPDDFDAGLKKRGLNPMSAEVVRLDDARKSHIQTLQDAQERRNAASKAIGNAKASGDEAEAKRLIDEVADLKG
;
A
#
# COMPACT_ATOMS: atom_id res chain seq x y z
N MET A 1 0.96 -11.20 -17.53
CA MET A 1 1.22 -9.89 -16.90
C MET A 1 2.26 -9.20 -17.77
N PHE A 2 2.00 -7.98 -18.24
CA PHE A 2 3.06 -7.22 -18.89
C PHE A 2 4.12 -6.85 -17.86
N ASP A 3 5.39 -6.88 -18.26
CA ASP A 3 6.48 -6.42 -17.40
C ASP A 3 6.39 -4.89 -17.28
N ILE A 4 5.92 -4.42 -16.13
CA ILE A 4 5.76 -3.00 -15.84
C ILE A 4 7.11 -2.25 -15.82
N LYS A 5 8.21 -2.95 -15.51
CA LYS A 5 9.56 -2.39 -15.58
C LYS A 5 9.91 -2.14 -17.03
N TRP A 6 9.69 -3.12 -17.90
CA TRP A 6 9.94 -2.96 -19.33
C TRP A 6 9.09 -1.84 -19.94
N ILE A 7 7.82 -1.69 -19.55
CA ILE A 7 6.96 -0.59 -20.01
C ILE A 7 7.51 0.78 -19.56
N ARG A 8 8.02 0.90 -18.33
CA ARG A 8 8.66 2.16 -17.87
C ARG A 8 9.93 2.47 -18.63
N ASP A 9 10.71 1.43 -18.94
CA ASP A 9 11.99 1.58 -19.63
C ASP A 9 11.78 1.82 -21.15
N ASN A 10 10.64 1.38 -21.71
CA ASN A 10 10.35 1.44 -23.15
C ASN A 10 8.89 1.87 -23.45
N PRO A 11 8.44 3.05 -22.99
CA PRO A 11 7.04 3.48 -23.13
C PRO A 11 6.65 3.68 -24.60
N ASP A 12 7.56 4.21 -25.41
CA ASP A 12 7.33 4.46 -26.83
C ASP A 12 7.18 3.16 -27.64
N ASP A 13 7.99 2.14 -27.32
CA ASP A 13 7.91 0.83 -27.98
C ASP A 13 6.60 0.11 -27.63
N PHE A 14 6.15 0.24 -26.38
CA PHE A 14 4.86 -0.27 -25.94
C PHE A 14 3.72 0.38 -26.71
N ASP A 15 3.70 1.72 -26.78
CA ASP A 15 2.65 2.47 -27.45
C ASP A 15 2.69 2.29 -28.97
N ALA A 16 3.87 2.14 -29.58
CA ALA A 16 4.00 1.76 -30.98
C ALA A 16 3.41 0.37 -31.25
N GLY A 17 3.61 -0.58 -30.32
CA GLY A 17 2.98 -1.90 -30.35
C GLY A 17 1.45 -1.85 -30.21
N LEU A 18 0.92 -0.95 -29.37
CA LEU A 18 -0.53 -0.71 -29.25
C LEU A 18 -1.10 -0.09 -30.53
N LYS A 19 -0.41 0.89 -31.12
CA LYS A 19 -0.82 1.52 -32.38
C LYS A 19 -0.91 0.53 -33.53
N LYS A 20 0.04 -0.42 -33.63
CA LYS A 20 -0.02 -1.52 -34.62
C LYS A 20 -1.25 -2.41 -34.47
N ARG A 21 -1.85 -2.43 -33.27
CA ARG A 21 -3.10 -3.16 -32.95
C ARG A 21 -4.35 -2.27 -33.05
N GLY A 22 -4.21 -1.02 -33.49
CA GLY A 22 -5.32 -0.06 -33.55
C GLY A 22 -5.77 0.47 -32.18
N LEU A 23 -4.93 0.33 -31.16
CA LEU A 23 -5.19 0.82 -29.81
C LEU A 23 -4.51 2.17 -29.57
N ASN A 24 -5.09 2.95 -28.66
CA ASN A 24 -4.51 4.19 -28.17
C ASN A 24 -3.24 3.93 -27.33
N PRO A 25 -2.30 4.89 -27.23
CA PRO A 25 -1.20 4.80 -26.28
C PRO A 25 -1.73 4.70 -24.85
N MET A 26 -1.14 3.81 -24.05
CA MET A 26 -1.57 3.54 -22.67
C MET A 26 -0.39 3.44 -21.69
N SER A 27 0.85 3.55 -22.16
CA SER A 27 2.06 3.47 -21.31
C SER A 27 1.95 4.34 -20.06
N ALA A 28 1.63 5.64 -20.25
CA ALA A 28 1.52 6.61 -19.18
C ALA A 28 0.43 6.26 -18.15
N GLU A 29 -0.74 5.79 -18.60
CA GLU A 29 -1.83 5.41 -17.71
C GLU A 29 -1.48 4.17 -16.89
N VAL A 30 -0.89 3.16 -17.55
CA VAL A 30 -0.45 1.92 -16.89
C VAL A 30 0.61 2.23 -15.82
N VAL A 31 1.58 3.08 -16.12
CA VAL A 31 2.61 3.52 -15.17
C VAL A 31 1.97 4.24 -13.98
N ARG A 32 1.04 5.16 -14.23
CA ARG A 32 0.32 5.90 -13.17
C ARG A 32 -0.47 4.97 -12.26
N LEU A 33 -1.16 3.98 -12.82
CA LEU A 33 -1.94 3.00 -12.04
C LEU A 33 -1.04 2.12 -11.18
N ASP A 34 0.14 1.72 -11.70
CA ASP A 34 1.13 0.99 -10.92
C ASP A 34 1.67 1.82 -9.74
N ASP A 35 1.96 3.10 -9.95
CA ASP A 35 2.39 4.01 -8.88
C ASP A 35 1.31 4.17 -7.80
N ALA A 36 0.06 4.38 -8.20
CA ALA A 36 -1.07 4.45 -7.25
C ALA A 36 -1.22 3.14 -6.47
N ARG A 37 -1.13 1.99 -7.15
CA ARG A 37 -1.19 0.67 -6.52
C ARG A 37 -0.08 0.50 -5.49
N LYS A 38 1.16 0.86 -5.81
CA LYS A 38 2.30 0.78 -4.89
C LYS A 38 2.09 1.67 -3.66
N SER A 39 1.61 2.90 -3.86
CA SER A 39 1.28 3.81 -2.76
C SER A 39 0.21 3.23 -1.82
N HIS A 40 -0.85 2.62 -2.37
CA HIS A 40 -1.89 1.99 -1.57
C HIS A 40 -1.39 0.76 -0.81
N ILE A 41 -0.54 -0.06 -1.43
CA ILE A 41 0.09 -1.21 -0.77
C ILE A 41 0.97 -0.74 0.38
N GLN A 42 1.79 0.29 0.18
CA GLN A 42 2.63 0.85 1.25
C GLN A 42 1.77 1.34 2.42
N THR A 43 0.72 2.11 2.13
CA THR A 43 -0.21 2.62 3.15
C THR A 43 -0.86 1.47 3.95
N LEU A 44 -1.26 0.41 3.25
CA LEU A 44 -1.85 -0.78 3.88
C LEU A 44 -0.83 -1.50 4.76
N GLN A 45 0.42 -1.64 4.31
CA GLN A 45 1.50 -2.25 5.07
C GLN A 45 1.81 -1.44 6.33
N ASP A 46 1.95 -0.12 6.22
CA ASP A 46 2.21 0.77 7.36
C ASP A 46 1.09 0.68 8.42
N ALA A 47 -0.17 0.70 7.97
CA ALA A 47 -1.31 0.54 8.88
C ALA A 47 -1.31 -0.83 9.57
N GLN A 48 -0.98 -1.89 8.83
CA GLN A 48 -0.91 -3.25 9.33
C GLN A 48 0.25 -3.42 10.34
N GLU A 49 1.40 -2.81 10.08
CA GLU A 49 2.55 -2.78 11.00
C GLU A 49 2.20 -2.02 12.27
N ARG A 50 1.58 -0.84 12.15
CA ARG A 50 1.14 -0.05 13.31
C ARG A 50 0.16 -0.82 14.18
N ARG A 51 -0.81 -1.51 13.58
CA ARG A 51 -1.77 -2.36 14.29
C ARG A 51 -1.08 -3.48 15.07
N ASN A 52 -0.08 -4.12 14.47
CA ASN A 52 0.66 -5.21 15.12
C ASN A 52 1.52 -4.69 16.28
N ALA A 53 2.19 -3.56 16.09
CA ALA A 53 2.96 -2.89 17.14
C ALA A 53 2.08 -2.47 18.32
N ALA A 54 0.92 -1.87 18.04
CA ALA A 54 -0.04 -1.48 19.08
C ALA A 54 -0.61 -2.70 19.82
N SER A 55 -0.91 -3.80 19.12
CA SER A 55 -1.35 -5.06 19.75
C SER A 55 -0.32 -5.62 20.74
N LYS A 56 0.96 -5.57 20.39
CA LYS A 56 2.05 -5.97 21.29
C LYS A 56 2.17 -5.03 22.49
N ALA A 57 2.06 -3.72 22.25
CA ALA A 57 2.13 -2.71 23.31
C ALA A 57 0.96 -2.85 24.31
N ILE A 58 -0.25 -3.19 23.86
CA ILE A 58 -1.40 -3.49 24.73
C ILE A 58 -1.08 -4.65 25.68
N GLY A 59 -0.50 -5.74 25.15
CA GLY A 59 -0.09 -6.88 25.97
C GLY A 59 0.92 -6.49 27.05
N ASN A 60 1.91 -5.67 26.71
CA ASN A 60 2.91 -5.18 27.65
C ASN A 60 2.30 -4.25 28.72
N ALA A 61 1.41 -3.33 28.33
CA ALA A 61 0.73 -2.42 29.25
C ALA A 61 -0.13 -3.18 30.27
N LYS A 62 -0.91 -4.16 29.80
CA LYS A 62 -1.69 -5.05 30.69
C LYS A 62 -0.80 -5.87 31.62
N ALA A 63 0.32 -6.41 31.13
CA ALA A 63 1.26 -7.17 31.95
C ALA A 63 1.95 -6.32 33.04
N SER A 64 2.10 -5.01 32.81
CA SER A 64 2.66 -4.06 33.77
C SER A 64 1.61 -3.39 34.67
N GLY A 65 0.32 -3.68 34.47
CA GLY A 65 -0.79 -3.08 35.22
C GLY A 65 -1.13 -1.65 34.81
N ASP A 66 -0.59 -1.16 33.68
CA ASP A 66 -0.91 0.16 33.13
C ASP A 66 -2.20 0.10 32.29
N GLU A 67 -3.32 0.10 33.00
CA GLU A 67 -4.65 0.05 32.39
C GLU A 67 -4.98 1.30 31.56
N ALA A 68 -4.38 2.45 31.90
CA ALA A 68 -4.59 3.70 31.17
C ALA A 68 -3.93 3.63 29.78
N GLU A 69 -2.69 3.16 29.71
CA GLU A 69 -1.98 2.97 28.45
C GLU A 69 -2.59 1.84 27.63
N ALA A 70 -3.00 0.74 28.27
CA ALA A 70 -3.69 -0.35 27.59
C ALA A 70 -4.98 0.14 26.92
N LYS A 71 -5.78 0.97 27.61
CA LYS A 71 -7.00 1.54 27.04
C LYS A 71 -6.69 2.49 25.87
N ARG A 72 -5.71 3.38 26.02
CA ARG A 72 -5.30 4.31 24.95
C ARG A 72 -4.91 3.58 23.66
N LEU A 73 -4.14 2.50 23.78
CA LEU A 73 -3.69 1.70 22.64
C LEU A 73 -4.82 0.87 22.02
N ILE A 74 -5.80 0.41 22.81
CA ILE A 74 -7.00 -0.26 22.28
C ILE A 74 -7.83 0.70 21.44
N ASP A 75 -8.04 1.93 21.93
CA ASP A 75 -8.78 2.97 21.21
C ASP A 75 -8.05 3.30 19.88
N GLU A 76 -6.72 3.45 19.91
CA GLU A 76 -5.92 3.66 18.70
C GLU A 76 -6.06 2.50 17.68
N VAL A 77 -6.05 1.25 18.13
CA VAL A 77 -6.25 0.08 17.25
C VAL A 77 -7.66 0.05 16.66
N ALA A 78 -8.67 0.54 17.38
CA ALA A 78 -10.03 0.66 16.85
C ALA A 78 -10.10 1.72 15.74
N ASP A 79 -9.50 2.90 15.96
CA ASP A 79 -9.44 3.97 14.96
C ASP A 79 -8.67 3.55 13.69
N LEU A 80 -7.62 2.73 13.84
CA LEU A 80 -6.86 2.18 12.70
C LEU A 80 -7.62 1.15 11.87
N LYS A 81 -8.71 0.56 12.40
CA LYS A 81 -9.53 -0.42 11.68
C LYS A 81 -10.63 0.22 10.83
N GLY A 82 -11.02 1.46 11.16
CA GLY A 82 -12.19 2.13 10.57
C GLY A 82 -13.49 1.62 11.18
#